data_AF-A0A7C4T0F7-F1
#
_entry.id   AF-A0A7C4T0F7-F1
#
_cell.length_a   1.000
_cell.length_b   1.000
_cell.length_c   1.000
_cell.angle_alpha   90.00
_cell.angle_beta   90.00
_cell.angle_gamma   90.00
#
_symmetry.space_group_name_H-M   'P 1'
#
loop_
_entity.id
_entity.type
_entity.pdbx_description
1 polymer ?
#
loop_
_entity_poly.entity_id
_entity_poly.type
_entity_poly.pdbx_seq_one_letter_code
_entity_poly.pdbx_strand_id
1 'polypeptide(L)'
;MFKNMKLSAKISLGFGLLILIAVGLGGLACWSMLGVKGTATQLAQEIVPEVVLVNNIERTVLQTMFAARGYAYTESTQFLEEAMGKLGEVKENLKTTAEHGRKFNNKQLVNEVDAVTAKITEYETLFNQRINLVNQMQKEKEKSCLLADQFQASCTQFLDSQFSMMDQTLNTAGTDNNSDIKTLADVQRDRIVKIKLVDEIVSLGNTIRVGTWKAIANRDMEELKKSRSLFDQVNTKLDSLKAITKQEVNLKQIEDCRSAGNAYAKCMDNFLQNWVDKETLTQKAATVSTDATVLAKDTSVGAMKGA
;
A
#
# COMPACT_ATOMS: atom_id res chain seq x y z
N MET A 1 19.05 62.07 68.88
CA MET A 1 18.85 63.31 68.10
C MET A 1 17.40 63.85 68.09
N PHE A 2 16.39 63.11 68.56
CA PHE A 2 14.95 63.48 68.45
C PHE A 2 14.36 64.32 69.59
N LYS A 3 15.17 64.80 70.55
CA LYS A 3 14.65 65.42 71.79
C LYS A 3 14.17 66.87 71.63
N ASN A 4 14.58 67.59 70.57
CA ASN A 4 14.28 69.02 70.35
C ASN A 4 13.52 69.35 69.03
N MET A 5 12.85 68.38 68.40
CA MET A 5 12.11 68.63 67.14
C MET A 5 10.67 69.12 67.39
N LYS A 6 10.24 70.13 66.62
CA LYS A 6 8.86 70.67 66.61
C LYS A 6 7.84 69.58 66.26
N LEU A 7 6.64 69.62 66.85
CA LEU A 7 5.58 68.62 66.68
C LEU A 7 5.23 68.35 65.20
N SER A 8 5.20 69.40 64.38
CA SER A 8 4.97 69.32 62.93
C SER A 8 6.04 68.50 62.20
N ALA A 9 7.30 68.55 62.65
CA ALA A 9 8.40 67.79 62.07
C ALA A 9 8.34 66.29 62.42
N LYS A 10 7.67 65.90 63.52
CA LYS A 10 7.47 64.47 63.86
C LYS A 10 6.34 63.84 63.03
N ILE A 11 5.27 64.59 62.79
CA ILE A 11 4.13 64.14 61.97
C ILE A 11 4.52 64.01 60.50
N SER A 12 5.24 64.99 59.95
CA SER A 12 5.71 64.92 58.55
C SER A 12 6.73 63.80 58.31
N LEU A 13 7.55 63.46 59.31
CA LEU A 13 8.52 62.37 59.22
C LEU A 13 7.84 60.99 59.26
N GLY A 14 6.84 60.82 60.15
CA GLY A 14 6.02 59.60 60.19
C GLY A 14 5.18 59.40 58.92
N PHE A 15 4.54 60.46 58.43
CA PHE A 15 3.75 60.41 57.20
C PHE A 15 4.64 60.24 55.95
N GLY A 16 5.81 60.89 55.93
CA GLY A 16 6.80 60.71 54.87
C GLY A 16 7.35 59.29 54.80
N LEU A 17 7.58 58.63 55.94
CA LEU A 17 7.98 57.22 55.99
C LEU A 17 6.87 56.30 55.47
N LEU A 18 5.61 56.56 55.82
CA LEU A 18 4.45 55.82 55.29
C LEU A 18 4.32 55.97 53.77
N ILE A 19 4.49 57.19 53.23
CA ILE A 19 4.52 57.43 51.79
C ILE A 19 5.66 56.64 51.14
N LEU A 20 6.86 56.66 51.74
CA LEU A 20 8.03 55.93 51.23
C LEU A 20 7.78 54.41 51.18
N ILE A 21 7.18 53.84 52.23
CA ILE A 21 6.79 52.43 52.26
C ILE A 21 5.72 52.12 51.21
N ALA A 22 4.71 52.99 51.05
CA ALA A 22 3.66 52.83 50.05
C ALA A 22 4.20 52.88 48.61
N VAL A 23 5.13 53.80 48.31
CA VAL A 23 5.83 53.88 47.02
C VAL A 23 6.70 52.64 46.78
N GLY A 24 7.40 52.15 47.81
CA GLY A 24 8.19 50.91 47.72
C GLY A 24 7.35 49.68 47.41
N LEU A 25 6.21 49.52 48.10
CA LEU A 25 5.25 48.44 47.86
C LEU A 25 4.58 48.57 46.48
N GLY A 26 4.20 49.78 46.06
CA GLY A 26 3.67 50.05 44.72
C GLY A 26 4.68 49.75 43.62
N GLY A 27 5.96 50.08 43.83
CA GLY A 27 7.05 49.73 42.92
C GLY A 27 7.27 48.23 42.79
N LEU A 28 7.28 47.49 43.92
CA LEU A 28 7.36 46.03 43.94
C LEU A 28 6.16 45.38 43.23
N ALA A 29 4.96 45.91 43.43
CA ALA A 29 3.74 45.43 42.77
C ALA A 29 3.80 45.66 41.25
N CYS A 30 4.21 46.85 40.80
CA CYS A 30 4.41 47.13 39.37
C CYS A 30 5.46 46.21 38.74
N TRP A 31 6.56 45.93 39.45
CA TRP A 31 7.59 45.02 38.95
C TRP A 31 7.10 43.57 38.86
N SER A 32 6.35 43.11 39.87
CA SER A 32 5.69 41.81 39.85
C SER A 32 4.70 41.69 38.68
N MET A 33 3.86 42.71 38.45
CA MET A 33 2.91 42.73 37.32
C MET A 33 3.61 42.74 35.96
N LEU A 34 4.76 43.43 35.82
CA LEU A 34 5.56 43.39 34.60
C LEU A 34 6.13 41.99 34.34
N GLY A 35 6.53 41.26 35.38
CA GLY A 35 6.92 39.85 35.29
C GLY A 35 5.77 38.96 34.81
N VAL A 36 4.59 39.09 35.43
CA VAL A 36 3.39 38.33 35.05
C VAL A 36 2.97 38.60 33.60
N LYS A 37 3.09 39.85 33.13
CA LYS A 37 2.83 40.22 31.72
C LYS A 37 3.74 39.46 30.76
N GLY A 38 5.03 39.31 31.10
CA GLY A 38 5.99 38.54 30.31
C GLY A 38 5.57 37.08 30.19
N THR A 39 5.31 36.41 31.32
CA THR A 39 4.86 35.01 31.35
C THR A 39 3.54 34.80 30.61
N ALA A 40 2.57 35.70 30.79
CA ALA A 40 1.29 35.62 30.09
C ALA A 40 1.43 35.78 28.57
N THR A 41 2.34 36.66 28.12
CA THR A 41 2.63 36.84 26.69
C THR A 41 3.30 35.60 26.11
N GLN A 42 4.25 35.01 26.85
CA GLN A 42 4.91 33.77 26.45
C GLN A 42 3.91 32.62 26.33
N LEU A 43 3.08 32.42 27.35
CA LEU A 43 2.04 31.39 27.33
C LEU A 43 1.09 31.56 26.13
N ALA A 44 0.62 32.79 25.88
CA ALA A 44 -0.35 33.07 24.84
C ALA A 44 0.21 33.00 23.40
N GLN A 45 1.49 33.33 23.20
CA GLN A 45 2.07 33.45 21.86
C GLN A 45 3.00 32.30 21.48
N GLU A 46 3.62 31.64 22.45
CA GLU A 46 4.59 30.57 22.23
C GLU A 46 3.99 29.20 22.60
N ILE A 47 3.65 29.01 23.88
CA ILE A 47 3.35 27.68 24.44
C ILE A 47 1.99 27.15 23.98
N VAL A 48 0.91 27.94 24.11
CA VAL A 48 -0.44 27.47 23.73
C VAL A 48 -0.52 27.17 22.22
N PRO A 49 -0.02 28.03 21.31
CA PRO A 49 0.04 27.69 19.89
C PRO A 49 0.94 26.47 19.59
N GLU A 50 2.08 26.33 20.27
CA GLU A 50 2.97 25.16 20.12
C GLU A 50 2.21 23.85 20.40
N VAL A 51 1.51 23.77 21.54
CA VAL A 51 0.72 22.59 21.92
C VAL A 51 -0.34 22.25 20.87
N VAL A 52 -1.02 23.25 20.29
CA VAL A 52 -2.01 23.03 19.23
C VAL A 52 -1.34 22.48 17.96
N LEU A 53 -0.22 23.08 17.55
CA LEU A 53 0.52 22.71 16.35
C LEU A 53 1.04 21.26 16.44
N VAL A 54 1.65 20.86 17.56
CA VAL A 54 2.16 19.49 17.73
C VAL A 54 1.05 18.45 17.85
N ASN A 55 -0.07 18.78 18.51
CA ASN A 55 -1.24 17.89 18.56
C ASN A 55 -1.85 17.68 17.16
N ASN A 56 -1.85 18.72 16.33
CA ASN A 56 -2.30 18.59 14.94
C ASN A 56 -1.39 17.66 14.13
N ILE A 57 -0.06 17.67 14.35
CA ILE A 57 0.85 16.68 13.75
C ILE A 57 0.47 15.28 14.19
N GLU A 58 0.38 15.00 15.50
CA GLU A 58 0.04 13.67 16.01
C GLU A 58 -1.29 13.17 15.42
N ARG A 59 -2.31 14.03 15.42
CA ARG A 59 -3.64 13.70 14.88
C ARG A 59 -3.59 13.37 13.39
N THR A 60 -2.95 14.21 12.57
CA THR A 60 -2.91 13.98 11.13
C THR A 60 -2.02 12.80 10.75
N VAL A 61 -0.96 12.51 11.53
CA VAL A 61 -0.16 11.29 11.38
C VAL A 61 -1.02 10.06 11.62
N LEU A 62 -1.77 10.02 12.74
CA LEU A 62 -2.67 8.90 13.03
C LEU A 62 -3.75 8.70 11.96
N GLN A 63 -4.34 9.80 11.46
CA GLN A 63 -5.33 9.75 10.38
C GLN A 63 -4.72 9.24 9.06
N THR A 64 -3.51 9.67 8.73
CA THR A 64 -2.76 9.17 7.56
C THR A 64 -2.54 7.67 7.67
N MET A 65 -2.05 7.19 8.82
CA MET A 65 -1.79 5.76 9.02
C MET A 65 -3.07 4.92 9.00
N PHE A 66 -4.18 5.46 9.51
CA PHE A 66 -5.49 4.81 9.44
C PHE A 66 -5.98 4.66 7.99
N ALA A 67 -6.00 5.75 7.22
CA ALA A 67 -6.44 5.73 5.83
C ALA A 67 -5.52 4.86 4.96
N ALA A 68 -4.20 4.97 5.13
CA ALA A 68 -3.23 4.17 4.40
C ALA A 68 -3.35 2.68 4.71
N ARG A 69 -3.70 2.31 5.95
CA ARG A 69 -4.02 0.93 6.33
C ARG A 69 -5.33 0.46 5.69
N GLY A 70 -6.35 1.32 5.63
CA GLY A 70 -7.58 1.07 4.87
C GLY A 70 -7.28 0.74 3.41
N TYR A 71 -6.44 1.53 2.76
CA TYR A 71 -5.96 1.26 1.40
C TYR A 71 -5.16 -0.05 1.33
N ALA A 72 -4.27 -0.31 2.29
CA ALA A 72 -3.45 -1.51 2.29
C ALA A 72 -4.26 -2.82 2.31
N TYR A 73 -5.44 -2.81 2.94
CA TYR A 73 -6.34 -3.97 3.02
C TYR A 73 -7.33 -4.07 1.88
N THR A 74 -7.80 -2.94 1.36
CA THR A 74 -8.92 -2.87 0.40
C THR A 74 -8.49 -2.52 -1.02
N GLU A 75 -7.34 -1.89 -1.18
CA GLU A 75 -6.84 -1.31 -2.43
C GLU A 75 -7.84 -0.30 -3.06
N SER A 76 -8.74 0.27 -2.23
CA SER A 76 -9.77 1.24 -2.64
C SER A 76 -9.21 2.64 -2.86
N THR A 77 -9.58 3.26 -3.98
CA THR A 77 -9.18 4.62 -4.34
C THR A 77 -9.61 5.67 -3.31
N GLN A 78 -10.75 5.49 -2.64
CA GLN A 78 -11.22 6.40 -1.60
C GLN A 78 -10.22 6.49 -0.43
N PHE A 79 -9.74 5.35 0.06
CA PHE A 79 -8.75 5.33 1.14
C PHE A 79 -7.38 5.85 0.68
N LEU A 80 -7.04 5.67 -0.60
CA LEU A 80 -5.82 6.22 -1.17
C LEU A 80 -5.87 7.76 -1.19
N GLU A 81 -6.96 8.33 -1.70
CA GLU A 81 -7.17 9.78 -1.75
C GLU A 81 -7.16 10.39 -0.34
N GLU A 82 -7.83 9.75 0.61
CA GLU A 82 -7.83 10.18 2.01
C GLU A 82 -6.41 10.13 2.61
N ALA A 83 -5.67 9.04 2.40
CA ALA A 83 -4.30 8.90 2.90
C ALA A 83 -3.38 9.98 2.31
N MET A 84 -3.45 10.23 1.02
CA MET A 84 -2.63 11.25 0.34
C MET A 84 -3.00 12.67 0.78
N GLY A 85 -4.30 12.95 0.98
CA GLY A 85 -4.77 14.22 1.52
C GLY A 85 -4.24 14.47 2.93
N LYS A 86 -4.36 13.46 3.82
CA LYS A 86 -3.85 13.56 5.20
C LYS A 86 -2.34 13.65 5.27
N LEU A 87 -1.62 12.98 4.39
CA LEU A 87 -0.17 13.12 4.27
C LEU A 87 0.24 14.54 3.85
N GLY A 88 -0.55 15.20 2.99
CA GLY A 88 -0.40 16.62 2.69
C GLY A 88 -0.60 17.51 3.93
N GLU A 89 -1.65 17.27 4.72
CA GLU A 89 -1.92 17.99 5.97
C GLU A 89 -0.79 17.78 7.00
N VAL A 90 -0.26 16.57 7.14
CA VAL A 90 0.90 16.28 8.01
C VAL A 90 2.09 17.15 7.62
N LYS A 91 2.44 17.20 6.33
CA LYS A 91 3.57 17.99 5.84
C LYS A 91 3.41 19.48 6.10
N GLU A 92 2.21 20.02 5.93
CA GLU A 92 1.95 21.43 6.25
C GLU A 92 2.05 21.69 7.76
N ASN A 93 1.44 20.84 8.60
CA ASN A 93 1.54 20.97 10.06
C ASN A 93 3.01 20.92 10.54
N LEU A 94 3.81 20.00 10.00
CA LEU A 94 5.24 19.91 10.31
C LEU A 94 5.98 21.20 9.93
N LYS A 95 5.74 21.72 8.74
CA LYS A 95 6.35 22.97 8.27
C LYS A 95 5.99 24.14 9.17
N THR A 96 4.71 24.36 9.46
CA THR A 96 4.25 25.46 10.32
C THR A 96 4.81 25.34 11.74
N THR A 97 4.90 24.12 12.28
CA THR A 97 5.46 23.87 13.62
C THR A 97 6.96 24.16 13.66
N ALA A 98 7.72 23.78 12.63
CA ALA A 98 9.14 24.12 12.52
C ALA A 98 9.34 25.65 12.42
N GLU A 99 8.49 26.35 11.67
CA GLU A 99 8.51 27.82 11.56
C GLU A 99 8.21 28.49 12.91
N HIS A 100 7.23 27.98 13.68
CA HIS A 100 6.93 28.43 15.03
C HIS A 100 8.13 28.23 15.97
N GLY A 101 8.73 27.04 15.98
CA GLY A 101 9.92 26.76 16.78
C GLY A 101 11.10 27.69 16.46
N ARG A 102 11.34 27.98 15.17
CA ARG A 102 12.38 28.94 14.76
C ARG A 102 12.06 30.37 15.22
N LYS A 103 10.80 30.80 15.11
CA LYS A 103 10.35 32.15 15.52
C LYS A 103 10.62 32.41 17.00
N PHE A 104 10.43 31.41 17.86
CA PHE A 104 10.63 31.52 19.30
C PHE A 104 11.98 30.94 19.78
N ASN A 105 12.88 30.57 18.87
CA ASN A 105 14.19 29.96 19.16
C ASN A 105 14.11 28.63 19.95
N ASN A 106 12.99 27.89 19.85
CA ASN A 106 12.83 26.56 20.41
C ASN A 106 13.54 25.52 19.53
N LYS A 107 14.84 25.33 19.75
CA LYS A 107 15.66 24.37 18.98
C LYS A 107 15.25 22.91 19.20
N GLN A 108 14.71 22.59 20.38
CA GLN A 108 14.26 21.23 20.68
C GLN A 108 13.07 20.86 19.79
N LEU A 109 12.05 21.74 19.73
CA LEU A 109 10.89 21.53 18.86
C LEU A 109 11.29 21.37 17.39
N VAL A 110 12.21 22.21 16.90
CA VAL A 110 12.69 22.11 15.51
C VAL A 110 13.34 20.74 15.25
N ASN A 111 14.21 20.27 16.14
CA ASN A 111 14.86 18.96 15.99
C ASN A 111 13.85 17.80 16.03
N GLU A 112 12.86 17.88 16.92
CA GLU A 112 11.80 16.87 17.05
C GLU A 112 10.92 16.83 15.79
N VAL A 113 10.51 17.98 15.27
CA VAL A 113 9.75 18.12 14.03
C VAL A 113 10.55 17.63 12.82
N ASP A 114 11.85 17.91 12.75
CA ASP A 114 12.72 17.43 11.68
C ASP A 114 12.82 15.89 11.70
N ALA A 115 12.87 15.28 12.89
CA ALA A 115 12.86 13.82 13.04
C ALA A 115 11.55 13.19 12.56
N VAL A 116 10.39 13.78 12.91
CA VAL A 116 9.09 13.32 12.40
C VAL A 116 9.00 13.51 10.88
N THR A 117 9.48 14.64 10.36
CA THR A 117 9.49 14.94 8.92
C THR A 117 10.28 13.90 8.13
N ALA A 118 11.45 13.49 8.63
CA ALA A 118 12.26 12.45 8.00
C ALA A 118 11.49 11.13 7.89
N LYS A 119 10.81 10.70 8.98
CA LYS A 119 10.02 9.46 8.99
C LYS A 119 8.78 9.52 8.11
N ILE A 120 8.09 10.66 8.07
CA ILE A 120 6.95 10.85 7.18
C ILE A 120 7.37 10.83 5.70
N THR A 121 8.51 11.42 5.36
CA THR A 121 9.05 11.40 4.00
C THR A 121 9.47 9.98 3.57
N GLU A 122 10.11 9.24 4.48
CA GLU A 122 10.44 7.83 4.28
C GLU A 122 9.17 6.99 4.07
N TYR A 123 8.15 7.19 4.92
CA TYR A 123 6.86 6.51 4.79
C TYR A 123 6.16 6.82 3.47
N GLU A 124 6.10 8.09 3.07
CA GLU A 124 5.51 8.53 1.79
C GLU A 124 6.16 7.80 0.60
N THR A 125 7.48 7.68 0.63
CA THR A 125 8.25 6.98 -0.42
C THR A 125 7.84 5.51 -0.49
N LEU A 126 7.82 4.82 0.65
CA LEU A 126 7.40 3.42 0.72
C LEU A 126 5.94 3.25 0.28
N PHE A 127 5.04 4.13 0.72
CA PHE A 127 3.63 4.09 0.36
C PHE A 127 3.42 4.25 -1.16
N ASN A 128 4.13 5.18 -1.80
CA ASN A 128 4.10 5.35 -3.26
C ASN A 128 4.66 4.13 -4.01
N GLN A 129 5.73 3.53 -3.52
CA GLN A 129 6.24 2.27 -4.07
C GLN A 129 5.21 1.14 -3.95
N ARG A 130 4.48 1.05 -2.83
CA ARG A 130 3.35 0.10 -2.66
C ARG A 130 2.29 0.30 -3.74
N ILE A 131 1.86 1.55 -3.95
CA ILE A 131 0.81 1.88 -4.93
C ILE A 131 1.23 1.41 -6.32
N ASN A 132 2.49 1.64 -6.70
CA ASN A 132 3.01 1.15 -7.97
C ASN A 132 2.97 -0.39 -8.08
N LEU A 133 3.40 -1.10 -7.03
CA LEU A 133 3.34 -2.58 -7.02
C LEU A 133 1.89 -3.10 -7.14
N VAL A 134 0.94 -2.51 -6.42
CA VAL A 134 -0.49 -2.87 -6.51
C VAL A 134 -1.00 -2.66 -7.95
N ASN A 135 -0.66 -1.54 -8.58
CA ASN A 135 -1.05 -1.27 -9.96
C ASN A 135 -0.43 -2.27 -10.95
N GLN A 136 0.82 -2.68 -10.73
CA GLN A 136 1.46 -3.71 -11.56
C GLN A 136 0.79 -5.07 -11.37
N MET A 137 0.50 -5.46 -10.12
CA MET A 137 -0.23 -6.70 -9.82
C MET A 137 -1.61 -6.72 -10.49
N GLN A 138 -2.34 -5.60 -10.46
CA GLN A 138 -3.64 -5.50 -11.12
C GLN A 138 -3.53 -5.64 -12.65
N LYS A 139 -2.51 -5.04 -13.27
CA LYS A 139 -2.23 -5.23 -14.71
C LYS A 139 -1.89 -6.67 -15.07
N GLU A 140 -1.05 -7.34 -14.26
CA GLU A 140 -0.73 -8.75 -14.47
C GLU A 140 -1.96 -9.63 -14.31
N LYS A 141 -2.83 -9.32 -13.36
CA LYS A 141 -4.12 -9.98 -13.16
C LYS A 141 -5.02 -9.86 -14.40
N GLU A 142 -5.23 -8.64 -14.91
CA GLU A 142 -6.04 -8.41 -16.12
C GLU A 142 -5.47 -9.11 -17.34
N LYS A 143 -4.15 -8.99 -17.56
CA LYS A 143 -3.46 -9.66 -18.65
C LYS A 143 -3.57 -11.18 -18.54
N SER A 144 -3.48 -11.72 -17.33
CA SER A 144 -3.63 -13.15 -17.08
C SER A 144 -5.02 -13.69 -17.46
N CYS A 145 -6.10 -12.91 -17.22
CA CYS A 145 -7.44 -13.27 -17.66
C CYS A 145 -7.52 -13.38 -19.18
N LEU A 146 -7.01 -12.38 -19.90
CA LEU A 146 -7.02 -12.36 -21.37
C LEU A 146 -6.25 -13.56 -21.95
N LEU A 147 -5.09 -13.88 -21.37
CA LEU A 147 -4.26 -15.00 -21.81
C LEU A 147 -4.90 -16.35 -21.46
N ALA A 148 -5.58 -16.46 -20.32
CA ALA A 148 -6.35 -17.65 -19.97
C ALA A 148 -7.51 -17.89 -20.94
N ASP A 149 -8.21 -16.83 -21.36
CA ASP A 149 -9.29 -16.94 -22.35
C ASP A 149 -8.75 -17.30 -23.74
N GLN A 150 -7.60 -16.74 -24.15
CA GLN A 150 -6.90 -17.15 -25.38
C GLN A 150 -6.47 -18.62 -25.33
N PHE A 151 -5.89 -19.07 -24.23
CA PHE A 151 -5.53 -20.46 -24.00
C PHE A 151 -6.74 -21.40 -24.15
N GLN A 152 -7.87 -21.04 -23.53
CA GLN A 152 -9.11 -21.83 -23.60
C GLN A 152 -9.70 -21.83 -25.02
N ALA A 153 -9.65 -20.70 -25.72
CA ALA A 153 -10.11 -20.59 -27.10
C ALA A 153 -9.30 -21.50 -28.03
N SER A 154 -7.97 -21.52 -27.91
CA SER A 154 -7.10 -22.40 -28.70
C SER A 154 -7.41 -23.89 -28.45
N CYS A 155 -7.64 -24.27 -27.19
CA CYS A 155 -8.05 -25.64 -26.86
C CYS A 155 -9.41 -26.00 -27.50
N THR A 156 -10.38 -25.08 -27.42
CA THR A 156 -11.73 -25.29 -27.96
C THR A 156 -11.71 -25.42 -29.48
N GLN A 157 -10.97 -24.54 -30.18
CA GLN A 157 -10.81 -24.61 -31.64
C GLN A 157 -10.14 -25.90 -32.10
N PHE A 158 -9.20 -26.43 -31.31
CA PHE A 158 -8.61 -27.73 -31.58
C PHE A 158 -9.64 -28.85 -31.46
N LEU A 159 -10.42 -28.87 -30.36
CA LEU A 159 -11.48 -29.85 -30.13
C LEU A 159 -12.53 -29.81 -31.25
N ASP A 160 -13.01 -28.62 -31.61
CA ASP A 160 -13.98 -28.42 -32.70
C ASP A 160 -13.44 -28.97 -34.04
N SER A 161 -12.15 -28.74 -34.31
CA SER A 161 -11.47 -29.31 -35.47
C SER A 161 -11.45 -30.85 -35.42
N GLN A 162 -11.14 -31.45 -34.27
CA GLN A 162 -11.16 -32.91 -34.13
C GLN A 162 -12.57 -33.48 -34.30
N PHE A 163 -13.60 -32.87 -33.71
CA PHE A 163 -14.98 -33.31 -33.83
C PHE A 163 -15.50 -33.19 -35.27
N SER A 164 -15.27 -32.04 -35.93
CA SER A 164 -15.69 -31.82 -37.32
C SER A 164 -15.11 -32.88 -38.27
N MET A 165 -13.83 -33.21 -38.08
CA MET A 165 -13.19 -34.23 -38.90
C MET A 165 -13.61 -35.66 -38.52
N MET A 166 -13.98 -35.89 -37.27
CA MET A 166 -14.56 -37.16 -36.83
C MET A 166 -15.90 -37.38 -37.54
N ASP A 167 -16.76 -36.37 -37.60
CA ASP A 167 -18.04 -36.41 -38.32
C ASP A 167 -17.85 -36.61 -39.82
N GLN A 168 -16.90 -35.90 -40.44
CA GLN A 168 -16.55 -36.13 -41.84
C GLN A 168 -16.14 -37.58 -42.12
N THR A 169 -15.30 -38.16 -41.25
CA THR A 169 -14.84 -39.55 -41.38
C THR A 169 -16.00 -40.55 -41.26
N LEU A 170 -16.99 -40.27 -40.40
CA LEU A 170 -18.17 -41.11 -40.23
C LEU A 170 -19.15 -40.98 -41.40
N ASN A 171 -19.35 -39.77 -41.93
CA ASN A 171 -20.27 -39.51 -43.04
C ASN A 171 -19.79 -40.07 -44.38
N THR A 172 -18.48 -40.29 -44.54
CA THR A 172 -17.89 -40.93 -45.73
C THR A 172 -17.62 -42.43 -45.53
N ALA A 173 -17.95 -42.99 -44.36
CA ALA A 173 -17.79 -44.40 -44.10
C ALA A 173 -18.72 -45.24 -45.00
N GLY A 174 -18.14 -46.12 -45.82
CA GLY A 174 -18.89 -46.97 -46.75
C GLY A 174 -19.23 -46.33 -48.10
N THR A 175 -18.87 -45.07 -48.34
CA THR A 175 -19.01 -44.43 -49.67
C THR A 175 -17.79 -44.63 -50.57
N ASP A 176 -16.66 -45.07 -49.99
CA ASP A 176 -15.41 -45.26 -50.71
C ASP A 176 -15.01 -46.75 -50.68
N ASN A 177 -15.18 -47.43 -51.83
CA ASN A 177 -14.98 -48.89 -51.99
C ASN A 177 -13.53 -49.35 -51.71
N ASN A 178 -12.60 -48.42 -51.50
CA ASN A 178 -11.18 -48.67 -51.25
C ASN A 178 -10.72 -48.44 -49.79
N SER A 179 -11.63 -48.04 -48.89
CA SER A 179 -11.28 -47.77 -47.49
C SER A 179 -11.63 -48.96 -46.58
N ASP A 180 -10.61 -49.72 -46.14
CA ASP A 180 -10.79 -50.82 -45.19
C ASP A 180 -11.31 -50.27 -43.84
N ILE A 181 -12.31 -50.95 -43.27
CA ILE A 181 -12.91 -50.67 -41.95
C ILE A 181 -11.81 -50.54 -40.88
N LYS A 182 -10.73 -51.34 -41.00
CA LYS A 182 -9.59 -51.26 -40.08
C LYS A 182 -8.90 -49.89 -40.12
N THR A 183 -8.71 -49.33 -41.31
CA THR A 183 -8.08 -48.01 -41.50
C THR A 183 -8.94 -46.89 -40.93
N LEU A 184 -10.26 -46.94 -41.11
CA LEU A 184 -11.20 -46.00 -40.50
C LEU A 184 -11.16 -46.05 -38.97
N ALA A 185 -11.15 -47.25 -38.39
CA ALA A 185 -11.06 -47.43 -36.94
C ALA A 185 -9.76 -46.84 -36.36
N ASP A 186 -8.63 -47.03 -37.05
CA ASP A 186 -7.33 -46.50 -36.61
C ASP A 186 -7.28 -44.97 -36.69
N VAL A 187 -7.86 -44.36 -37.73
CA VAL A 187 -8.02 -42.88 -37.82
C VAL A 187 -8.86 -42.34 -36.66
N GLN A 188 -9.97 -42.99 -36.33
CA GLN A 188 -10.81 -42.53 -35.22
C GLN A 188 -10.15 -42.72 -33.85
N ARG A 189 -9.38 -43.79 -33.65
CA ARG A 189 -8.58 -43.98 -32.42
C ARG A 189 -7.57 -42.86 -32.23
N ASP A 190 -6.86 -42.46 -33.29
CA ASP A 190 -5.91 -41.35 -33.25
C ASP A 190 -6.59 -40.03 -32.82
N ARG A 191 -7.79 -39.73 -33.34
CA ARG A 191 -8.57 -38.55 -32.93
C ARG A 191 -8.99 -38.60 -31.46
N ILE A 192 -9.47 -39.74 -30.98
CA ILE A 192 -9.90 -39.92 -29.59
C ILE A 192 -8.72 -39.66 -28.63
N VAL A 193 -7.51 -40.14 -28.96
CA VAL A 193 -6.31 -39.88 -28.15
C VAL A 193 -6.00 -38.38 -28.09
N LYS A 194 -6.11 -37.65 -29.21
CA LYS A 194 -5.90 -36.21 -29.27
C LYS A 194 -6.94 -35.44 -28.45
N ILE A 195 -8.21 -35.79 -28.59
CA ILE A 195 -9.32 -35.20 -27.82
C ILE A 195 -9.07 -35.40 -26.32
N LYS A 196 -8.69 -36.61 -25.90
CA LYS A 196 -8.36 -36.90 -24.50
C LYS A 196 -7.21 -36.04 -23.99
N LEU A 197 -6.12 -35.88 -24.75
CA LEU A 197 -5.00 -35.03 -24.35
C LEU A 197 -5.42 -33.56 -24.18
N VAL A 198 -6.25 -33.04 -25.08
CA VAL A 198 -6.75 -31.66 -24.96
C VAL A 198 -7.73 -31.50 -23.80
N ASP A 199 -8.59 -32.47 -23.54
CA ASP A 199 -9.46 -32.46 -22.35
C ASP A 199 -8.65 -32.41 -21.04
N GLU A 200 -7.57 -33.20 -20.95
CA GLU A 200 -6.64 -33.15 -19.82
C GLU A 200 -5.92 -31.80 -19.71
N ILE A 201 -5.56 -31.16 -20.84
CA ILE A 201 -4.98 -29.81 -20.87
C ILE A 201 -5.99 -28.76 -20.37
N VAL A 202 -7.25 -28.83 -20.82
CA VAL A 202 -8.33 -27.94 -20.38
C VAL A 202 -8.59 -28.10 -18.89
N SER A 203 -8.63 -29.34 -18.40
CA SER A 203 -8.80 -29.63 -16.97
C SER A 203 -7.67 -29.04 -16.11
N LEU A 204 -6.42 -29.16 -16.55
CA LEU A 204 -5.28 -28.49 -15.91
C LEU A 204 -5.42 -26.97 -15.96
N GLY A 205 -5.78 -26.40 -17.11
CA GLY A 205 -6.03 -24.95 -17.25
C GLY A 205 -7.10 -24.44 -16.28
N ASN A 206 -8.20 -25.16 -16.14
CA ASN A 206 -9.25 -24.83 -15.17
C ASN A 206 -8.75 -24.92 -13.71
N THR A 207 -7.98 -25.97 -13.40
CA THR A 207 -7.35 -26.13 -12.08
C THR A 207 -6.41 -24.97 -11.76
N ILE A 208 -5.59 -24.55 -12.73
CA ILE A 208 -4.70 -23.39 -12.61
C ILE A 208 -5.49 -22.11 -12.34
N ARG A 209 -6.55 -21.84 -13.11
CA ARG A 209 -7.39 -20.65 -12.93
C ARG A 209 -8.03 -20.62 -11.54
N VAL A 210 -8.67 -21.71 -11.12
CA VAL A 210 -9.31 -21.80 -9.80
C VAL A 210 -8.29 -21.67 -8.68
N GLY A 211 -7.16 -22.38 -8.78
CA GLY A 211 -6.07 -22.32 -7.79
C GLY A 211 -5.48 -20.92 -7.67
N THR A 212 -5.28 -20.22 -8.79
CA THR A 212 -4.80 -18.83 -8.82
C THR A 212 -5.74 -17.89 -8.07
N TRP A 213 -7.04 -17.94 -8.37
CA TRP A 213 -8.01 -17.06 -7.71
C TRP A 213 -8.20 -17.39 -6.24
N LYS A 214 -8.20 -18.68 -5.89
CA LYS A 214 -8.24 -19.14 -4.51
C LYS A 214 -7.02 -18.65 -3.73
N ALA A 215 -5.83 -18.73 -4.32
CA ALA A 215 -4.59 -18.24 -3.74
C ALA A 215 -4.65 -16.73 -3.49
N ILE A 216 -5.09 -15.95 -4.48
CA ILE A 216 -5.26 -14.49 -4.37
C ILE A 216 -6.28 -14.14 -3.27
N ALA A 217 -7.44 -14.77 -3.28
CA ALA A 217 -8.52 -14.49 -2.32
C ALA A 217 -8.11 -14.82 -0.88
N ASN A 218 -7.40 -15.92 -0.67
CA ASN A 218 -6.96 -16.37 0.66
C ASN A 218 -5.59 -15.83 1.06
N ARG A 219 -4.94 -15.02 0.21
CA ARG A 219 -3.60 -14.49 0.43
C ARG A 219 -2.52 -15.57 0.62
N ASP A 220 -2.62 -16.66 -0.14
CA ASP A 220 -1.73 -17.83 -0.05
C ASP A 220 -0.78 -17.90 -1.25
N MET A 221 0.45 -17.42 -1.07
CA MET A 221 1.48 -17.44 -2.11
C MET A 221 1.94 -18.87 -2.46
N GLU A 222 1.85 -19.83 -1.54
CA GLU A 222 2.28 -21.20 -1.79
C GLU A 222 1.28 -21.93 -2.68
N GLU A 223 -0.01 -21.69 -2.48
CA GLU A 223 -1.05 -22.18 -3.39
C GLU A 223 -0.90 -21.58 -4.80
N LEU A 224 -0.48 -20.31 -4.91
CA LEU A 224 -0.19 -19.68 -6.20
C LEU A 224 0.99 -20.36 -6.91
N LYS A 225 2.08 -20.67 -6.18
CA LYS A 225 3.25 -21.39 -6.71
C LYS A 225 2.88 -22.79 -7.19
N LYS A 226 2.07 -23.53 -6.43
CA LYS A 226 1.56 -24.85 -6.85
C LYS A 226 0.77 -24.74 -8.15
N SER A 227 -0.16 -23.79 -8.22
CA SER A 227 -0.96 -23.55 -9.43
C SER A 227 -0.04 -23.23 -10.63
N ARG A 228 0.98 -22.39 -10.42
CA ARG A 228 1.96 -22.03 -11.45
C ARG A 228 2.75 -23.24 -11.96
N SER A 229 3.12 -24.19 -11.11
CA SER A 229 3.88 -25.38 -11.55
C SER A 229 3.09 -26.34 -12.44
N LEU A 230 1.74 -26.27 -12.43
CA LEU A 230 0.92 -27.13 -13.28
C LEU A 230 1.10 -26.82 -14.78
N PHE A 231 1.63 -25.65 -15.15
CA PHE A 231 1.99 -25.35 -16.53
C PHE A 231 3.06 -26.28 -17.09
N ASP A 232 3.92 -26.88 -16.26
CA ASP A 232 4.90 -27.86 -16.72
C ASP A 232 4.20 -29.14 -17.21
N GLN A 233 3.12 -29.54 -16.52
CA GLN A 233 2.28 -30.66 -16.96
C GLN A 233 1.49 -30.31 -18.23
N VAL A 234 0.98 -29.08 -18.34
CA VAL A 234 0.34 -28.58 -19.57
C VAL A 234 1.31 -28.67 -20.75
N ASN A 235 2.53 -28.15 -20.60
CA ASN A 235 3.55 -28.17 -21.64
C ASN A 235 3.93 -29.61 -22.06
N THR A 236 4.07 -30.52 -21.09
CA THR A 236 4.33 -31.95 -21.35
C THR A 236 3.21 -32.60 -22.18
N LYS A 237 1.94 -32.27 -21.89
CA LYS A 237 0.80 -32.78 -22.65
C LYS A 237 0.73 -32.16 -24.04
N LEU A 238 1.05 -30.87 -24.19
CA LEU A 238 1.14 -30.21 -25.49
C LEU A 238 2.26 -30.81 -26.36
N ASP A 239 3.38 -31.22 -25.77
CA ASP A 239 4.45 -31.95 -26.49
C ASP A 239 3.96 -33.31 -26.98
N SER A 240 3.26 -34.05 -26.12
CA SER A 240 2.66 -35.34 -26.47
C SER A 240 1.62 -35.20 -27.59
N LEU A 241 0.78 -34.17 -27.52
CA LEU A 241 -0.22 -33.86 -28.53
C LEU A 241 0.42 -33.46 -29.87
N LYS A 242 1.48 -32.66 -29.84
CA LYS A 242 2.24 -32.26 -31.03
C LYS A 242 2.85 -33.46 -31.73
N ALA A 243 3.43 -34.40 -30.98
CA ALA A 243 4.11 -35.58 -31.52
C ALA A 243 3.17 -36.48 -32.36
N ILE A 244 1.88 -36.52 -32.04
CA ILE A 244 0.87 -37.33 -32.74
C ILE A 244 0.05 -36.52 -33.77
N THR A 245 0.29 -35.22 -33.89
CA THR A 245 -0.47 -34.33 -34.76
C THR A 245 0.30 -34.06 -36.06
N LYS A 246 -0.38 -34.25 -37.20
CA LYS A 246 0.21 -34.03 -38.53
C LYS A 246 -0.38 -32.84 -39.27
N GLN A 247 -1.64 -32.51 -38.98
CA GLN A 247 -2.34 -31.44 -39.68
C GLN A 247 -1.81 -30.09 -39.26
N GLU A 248 -1.44 -29.27 -40.24
CA GLU A 248 -0.80 -27.97 -40.01
C GLU A 248 -1.68 -27.03 -39.18
N VAL A 249 -3.00 -27.01 -39.44
CA VAL A 249 -3.96 -26.21 -38.66
C VAL A 249 -3.96 -26.59 -37.18
N ASN A 250 -3.91 -27.89 -36.87
CA ASN A 250 -3.88 -28.38 -35.50
C ASN A 250 -2.52 -28.14 -34.84
N LEU A 251 -1.41 -28.28 -35.58
CA LEU A 251 -0.08 -27.92 -35.09
C LEU A 251 0.00 -26.45 -34.70
N LYS A 252 -0.58 -25.56 -35.52
CA LYS A 252 -0.69 -24.13 -35.20
C LYS A 252 -1.50 -23.88 -33.93
N GLN A 253 -2.67 -24.51 -33.78
CA GLN A 253 -3.50 -24.40 -32.57
C GLN A 253 -2.77 -24.85 -31.30
N ILE A 254 -1.95 -25.90 -31.38
CA ILE A 254 -1.10 -26.37 -30.27
C ILE A 254 -0.08 -25.30 -29.87
N GLU A 255 0.60 -24.68 -30.86
CA GLU A 255 1.59 -23.63 -30.58
C GLU A 255 0.93 -22.35 -30.07
N ASP A 256 -0.24 -21.97 -30.59
CA ASP A 256 -1.02 -20.84 -30.08
C ASP A 256 -1.44 -21.08 -28.62
N CYS A 257 -1.90 -22.30 -28.30
CA CYS A 257 -2.20 -22.72 -26.93
C CYS A 257 -0.96 -22.65 -26.03
N ARG A 258 0.19 -23.14 -26.49
CA ARG A 258 1.46 -23.10 -25.75
C ARG A 258 1.91 -21.67 -25.48
N SER A 259 1.85 -20.82 -26.49
CA SER A 259 2.23 -19.41 -26.39
C SER A 259 1.38 -18.67 -25.36
N ALA A 260 0.05 -18.81 -25.44
CA ALA A 260 -0.88 -18.23 -24.47
C ALA A 260 -0.64 -18.77 -23.05
N GLY A 261 -0.44 -20.09 -22.91
CA GLY A 261 -0.16 -20.74 -21.63
C GLY A 261 1.14 -20.25 -20.99
N ASN A 262 2.23 -20.15 -21.75
CA ASN A 262 3.52 -19.65 -21.25
C ASN A 262 3.47 -18.15 -20.91
N ALA A 263 2.75 -17.36 -21.70
CA ALA A 263 2.54 -15.96 -21.39
C ALA A 263 1.72 -15.79 -20.08
N TYR A 264 0.69 -16.63 -19.87
CA TYR A 264 -0.08 -16.63 -18.63
C TYR A 264 0.80 -17.04 -17.44
N ALA A 265 1.56 -18.12 -17.59
CA ALA A 265 2.54 -18.57 -16.60
C ALA A 265 3.52 -17.44 -16.21
N LYS A 266 3.98 -16.66 -17.18
CA LYS A 266 4.85 -15.49 -16.94
C LYS A 266 4.14 -14.37 -16.18
N CYS A 267 2.87 -14.09 -16.46
CA CYS A 267 2.06 -13.15 -15.68
C CYS A 267 1.94 -13.59 -14.21
N MET A 268 1.76 -14.88 -13.96
CA MET A 268 1.75 -15.41 -12.59
C MET A 268 3.09 -15.25 -11.89
N ASP A 269 4.21 -15.46 -12.59
CA ASP A 269 5.56 -15.26 -12.04
C ASP A 269 5.77 -13.79 -11.65
N ASN A 270 5.41 -12.86 -12.55
CA ASN A 270 5.50 -11.42 -12.29
C ASN A 270 4.59 -10.99 -11.13
N PHE A 271 3.35 -11.50 -11.09
CA PHE A 271 2.41 -11.22 -10.01
C PHE A 271 2.95 -11.71 -8.66
N LEU A 272 3.50 -12.93 -8.60
CA LEU A 272 4.07 -13.50 -7.39
C LEU A 272 5.27 -12.69 -6.90
N GLN A 273 6.17 -12.29 -7.81
CA GLN A 273 7.32 -11.44 -7.47
C GLN A 273 6.86 -10.11 -6.88
N ASN A 274 5.94 -9.41 -7.55
CA ASN A 274 5.38 -8.15 -7.07
C ASN A 274 4.67 -8.31 -5.72
N TRP A 275 4.04 -9.46 -5.47
CA TRP A 275 3.42 -9.75 -4.19
C TRP A 275 4.46 -9.90 -3.08
N VAL A 276 5.54 -10.64 -3.31
CA VAL A 276 6.66 -10.77 -2.35
C VAL A 276 7.27 -9.40 -2.03
N ASP A 277 7.49 -8.58 -3.05
CA ASP A 277 8.03 -7.23 -2.89
C ASP A 277 7.05 -6.33 -2.12
N LYS A 278 5.74 -6.46 -2.38
CA LYS A 278 4.68 -5.76 -1.66
C LYS A 278 4.67 -6.13 -0.18
N GLU A 279 4.80 -7.40 0.18
CA GLU A 279 4.83 -7.83 1.59
C GLU A 279 6.09 -7.34 2.31
N THR A 280 7.25 -7.42 1.66
CA THR A 280 8.51 -6.89 2.21
C THR A 280 8.40 -5.39 2.49
N LEU A 281 7.83 -4.64 1.55
CA LEU A 281 7.60 -3.22 1.71
C LEU A 281 6.57 -2.92 2.80
N THR A 282 5.52 -3.75 2.93
CA THR A 282 4.51 -3.61 3.99
C THR A 282 5.14 -3.66 5.37
N GLN A 283 6.06 -4.61 5.59
CA GLN A 283 6.77 -4.75 6.86
C GLN A 283 7.63 -3.52 7.16
N LYS A 284 8.38 -3.01 6.17
CA LYS A 284 9.17 -1.78 6.32
C LYS A 284 8.29 -0.57 6.64
N ALA A 285 7.20 -0.39 5.91
CA ALA A 285 6.27 0.71 6.12
C ALA A 285 5.58 0.63 7.50
N ALA A 286 5.32 -0.57 8.02
CA ALA A 286 4.78 -0.75 9.37
C ALA A 286 5.75 -0.27 10.46
N THR A 287 7.05 -0.56 10.32
CA THR A 287 8.08 -0.04 11.24
C THR A 287 8.18 1.48 11.16
N VAL A 288 8.33 2.04 9.94
CA VAL A 288 8.48 3.49 9.76
C VAL A 288 7.24 4.25 10.24
N SER A 289 6.03 3.74 9.99
CA SER A 289 4.79 4.35 10.50
C SER A 289 4.68 4.30 12.02
N THR A 290 5.13 3.22 12.65
CA THR A 290 5.18 3.09 14.10
C THR A 290 6.14 4.12 14.69
N ASP A 291 7.36 4.21 14.14
CA ASP A 291 8.35 5.22 14.55
C ASP A 291 7.79 6.65 14.40
N ALA A 292 7.19 6.96 13.25
CA ALA A 292 6.60 8.28 12.99
C ALA A 292 5.50 8.63 14.01
N THR A 293 4.66 7.66 14.35
CA THR A 293 3.56 7.84 15.31
C THR A 293 4.10 8.04 16.73
N VAL A 294 5.11 7.27 17.13
CA VAL A 294 5.76 7.41 18.44
C VAL A 294 6.44 8.78 18.55
N LEU A 295 7.22 9.18 17.55
CA LEU A 295 7.89 10.49 17.55
C LEU A 295 6.87 11.65 17.61
N ALA A 296 5.82 11.59 16.79
CA ALA A 296 4.79 12.63 16.79
C ALA A 296 4.08 12.75 18.15
N LYS A 297 3.81 11.60 18.80
CA LYS A 297 3.26 11.56 20.16
C LYS A 297 4.25 12.11 21.19
N ASP A 298 5.53 11.75 21.12
CA ASP A 298 6.54 12.20 22.08
C ASP A 298 6.73 13.72 21.99
N THR A 299 6.73 14.29 20.78
CA THR A 299 6.72 15.75 20.55
C THR A 299 5.48 16.41 21.16
N SER A 300 4.30 15.82 20.95
CA SER A 300 3.03 16.30 21.51
C SER A 300 3.04 16.30 23.05
N VAL A 301 3.48 15.20 23.66
CA VAL A 301 3.62 15.07 25.12
C VAL A 301 4.71 15.99 25.68
N GLY A 302 5.80 16.18 24.96
CA GLY A 302 6.88 17.10 25.32
C GLY A 302 6.36 18.54 25.46
N ALA A 303 5.63 19.03 24.45
CA ALA A 303 5.05 20.37 24.48
C ALA A 303 4.05 20.55 25.65
N MET A 304 3.22 19.54 25.94
CA MET A 304 2.28 19.60 27.06
C MET A 304 2.96 19.64 28.44
N LYS A 305 4.12 18.99 28.60
CA LYS A 305 4.89 19.04 29.85
C LYS A 305 5.66 20.35 30.03
N GLY A 306 5.98 21.03 28.93
CA GLY A 306 6.62 22.34 28.92
C GLY A 306 5.66 23.51 29.14
N ALA A 307 4.35 23.26 29.06
CA ALA A 307 3.27 24.23 29.30
C ALA A 307 2.88 24.34 30.78
#